data_AF-A0A3C1LKM5-F1
#
_entry.id   AF-A0A3C1LKM5-F1
#
_cell.length_a   1.000
_cell.length_b   1.000
_cell.length_c   1.000
_cell.angle_alpha   90.00
_cell.angle_beta   90.00
_cell.angle_gamma   90.00
#
_symmetry.space_group_name_H-M   'P 1'
#
loop_
_entity.id
_entity.type
_entity.pdbx_description
1 polymer ?
#
loop_
_entity_poly.entity_id
_entity_poly.type
_entity_poly.pdbx_seq_one_letter_code
_entity_poly.pdbx_strand_id
1 'polypeptide(L)'
;VPMISGRGLGHTGGTLDKLETIPGFQTAYEMQELYDLVMKHGYALVGQSDDLVPADKKIYALRDVTATVENPGLITASIMSKKIAEGAKYLVIDLKVGSGAFMPNLERAQELAHSLVETGRSFDQKVQVVFTNMNSPLGRAVGNAIETAEAIEYLKGNYLPDTYAITTKLVSQMLLLAGIYSEESQAVTAINEVVANGKALAKFEEIIIAQNGNPKVLDDYSLLGTAKYQIPVKAPASGWIEQIDSRAVGYALVRVKAGRMKVTDILDPGAGAYLERKIGDQVREGETIGTVLSNDESAGKQAASAIAAAYRISPEPAPAQEIILGMYP
;
A
#
# COMPACT_ATOMS: atom_id res chain seq x y z
N VAL A 1 -4.74 -17.54 -3.62
CA VAL A 1 -4.36 -16.51 -2.64
C VAL A 1 -5.64 -15.85 -2.11
N PRO A 2 -6.09 -16.22 -0.90
CA PRO A 2 -7.24 -15.61 -0.23
C PRO A 2 -6.80 -14.32 0.48
N MET A 3 -6.56 -13.24 -0.25
CA MET A 3 -5.95 -12.03 0.35
C MET A 3 -7.00 -11.25 1.15
N ILE A 4 -6.90 -11.32 2.48
CA ILE A 4 -7.73 -10.52 3.37
C ILE A 4 -6.97 -9.26 3.74
N SER A 5 -7.57 -8.12 3.41
CA SER A 5 -6.97 -6.81 3.58
C SER A 5 -7.80 -5.93 4.51
N GLY A 6 -7.23 -4.77 4.85
CA GLY A 6 -7.82 -3.77 5.72
C GLY A 6 -8.21 -2.50 4.98
N ARG A 7 -9.03 -1.69 5.66
CA ARG A 7 -9.29 -0.30 5.30
C ARG A 7 -8.21 0.63 5.86
N GLY A 8 -8.09 1.81 5.28
CA GLY A 8 -7.15 2.84 5.68
C GLY A 8 -7.57 3.48 6.99
N LEU A 9 -6.57 3.90 7.77
CA LEU A 9 -6.75 4.51 9.07
C LEU A 9 -5.53 5.35 9.46
N GLY A 10 -5.80 6.49 10.09
CA GLY A 10 -4.75 7.47 10.40
C GLY A 10 -4.10 8.01 9.13
N HIS A 11 -2.78 8.00 9.08
CA HIS A 11 -2.02 8.46 7.90
C HIS A 11 -1.86 7.40 6.81
N THR A 12 -2.26 6.15 7.06
CA THR A 12 -2.09 5.04 6.11
C THR A 12 -3.37 4.74 5.34
N GLY A 13 -3.26 4.64 4.00
CA GLY A 13 -4.36 4.20 3.15
C GLY A 13 -4.63 2.69 3.27
N GLY A 14 -5.79 2.23 2.77
CA GLY A 14 -6.17 0.81 2.79
C GLY A 14 -6.38 0.26 1.39
N THR A 15 -5.98 -1.00 1.17
CA THR A 15 -6.17 -1.66 -0.13
C THR A 15 -7.65 -1.76 -0.50
N LEU A 16 -8.53 -2.01 0.47
CA LEU A 16 -9.97 -2.14 0.19
C LEU A 16 -10.56 -0.82 -0.30
N ASP A 17 -10.12 0.31 0.25
CA ASP A 17 -10.60 1.63 -0.17
C ASP A 17 -10.15 1.97 -1.60
N LYS A 18 -8.96 1.51 -1.99
CA LYS A 18 -8.45 1.60 -3.36
C LYS A 18 -9.26 0.74 -4.31
N LEU A 19 -9.53 -0.53 -3.96
CA LEU A 19 -10.31 -1.45 -4.79
C LEU A 19 -11.77 -0.99 -4.96
N GLU A 20 -12.38 -0.43 -3.92
CA GLU A 20 -13.76 0.09 -3.97
C GLU A 20 -13.92 1.34 -4.84
N THR A 21 -12.82 1.90 -5.37
CA THR A 21 -12.90 2.90 -6.44
C THR A 21 -13.31 2.30 -7.78
N ILE A 22 -13.11 0.99 -7.97
CA ILE A 22 -13.59 0.28 -9.15
C ILE A 22 -15.12 0.14 -9.03
N PRO A 23 -15.91 0.73 -9.95
CA PRO A 23 -17.36 0.69 -9.84
C PRO A 23 -17.90 -0.73 -9.76
N GLY A 24 -18.68 -1.03 -8.71
CA GLY A 24 -19.31 -2.34 -8.49
C GLY A 24 -18.42 -3.37 -7.78
N PHE A 25 -17.13 -3.09 -7.57
CA PHE A 25 -16.23 -4.05 -6.94
C PHE A 25 -16.64 -4.34 -5.49
N GLN A 26 -16.95 -5.59 -5.20
CA GLN A 26 -17.36 -6.05 -3.89
C GLN A 26 -16.17 -6.62 -3.12
N THR A 27 -16.04 -6.24 -1.85
CA THR A 27 -14.97 -6.67 -0.94
C THR A 27 -15.49 -7.48 0.24
N ALA A 28 -16.81 -7.52 0.46
CA ALA A 28 -17.45 -8.29 1.52
C ALA A 28 -18.07 -9.56 0.95
N TYR A 29 -17.63 -10.70 1.47
CA TYR A 29 -18.10 -12.03 1.08
C TYR A 29 -18.26 -12.89 2.33
N GLU A 30 -19.20 -13.81 2.27
CA GLU A 30 -19.28 -14.90 3.23
C GLU A 30 -18.14 -15.89 3.00
N MET A 31 -17.78 -16.66 4.04
CA MET A 31 -16.64 -17.56 3.98
C MET A 31 -16.72 -18.60 2.85
N GLN A 32 -17.92 -19.10 2.55
CA GLN A 32 -18.12 -20.05 1.47
C GLN A 32 -17.91 -19.39 0.09
N GLU A 33 -18.39 -18.16 -0.10
CA GLU A 33 -18.21 -17.42 -1.35
C GLU A 33 -16.74 -17.08 -1.59
N LEU A 34 -16.01 -16.68 -0.54
CA LEU A 34 -14.56 -16.49 -0.59
C LEU A 34 -13.84 -17.78 -1.00
N TYR A 35 -14.22 -18.91 -0.40
CA TYR A 35 -13.64 -20.22 -0.77
C TYR A 35 -13.89 -20.52 -2.25
N ASP A 36 -15.12 -20.35 -2.73
CA ASP A 36 -15.49 -20.63 -4.11
C ASP A 36 -14.76 -19.70 -5.10
N LEU A 37 -14.61 -18.41 -4.78
CA LEU A 37 -13.82 -17.46 -5.55
C LEU A 37 -12.36 -17.91 -5.66
N VAL A 38 -11.74 -18.26 -4.54
CA VAL A 38 -10.33 -18.67 -4.51
C VAL A 38 -10.11 -20.00 -5.22
N MET A 39 -11.02 -20.96 -5.10
CA MET A 39 -10.92 -22.24 -5.77
C MET A 39 -11.12 -22.12 -7.29
N LYS A 40 -12.02 -21.24 -7.73
CA LYS A 40 -12.32 -21.04 -9.14
C LYS A 40 -11.31 -20.15 -9.85
N HIS A 41 -10.91 -19.05 -9.20
CA HIS A 41 -10.10 -18.00 -9.80
C HIS A 41 -8.65 -17.99 -9.27
N GLY A 42 -8.32 -18.79 -8.26
CA GLY A 42 -6.98 -18.84 -7.67
C GLY A 42 -6.61 -17.62 -6.82
N TYR A 43 -7.47 -16.59 -6.76
CA TYR A 43 -7.20 -15.32 -6.10
C TYR A 43 -8.51 -14.62 -5.70
N ALA A 44 -8.51 -13.94 -4.56
CA ALA A 44 -9.61 -13.06 -4.13
C ALA A 44 -9.06 -11.94 -3.23
N LEU A 45 -9.65 -10.75 -3.32
CA LEU A 45 -9.33 -9.58 -2.50
C LEU A 45 -10.53 -9.20 -1.65
N VAL A 46 -10.48 -9.51 -0.36
CA VAL A 46 -11.65 -9.35 0.52
C VAL A 46 -11.31 -8.62 1.80
N GLY A 47 -12.33 -8.07 2.46
CA GLY A 47 -12.24 -7.53 3.80
C GLY A 47 -12.49 -8.57 4.88
N GLN A 48 -12.40 -8.11 6.14
CA GLN A 48 -12.76 -8.90 7.31
C GLN A 48 -14.30 -9.08 7.35
N SER A 49 -14.77 -10.29 7.63
CA SER A 49 -16.19 -10.61 7.87
C SER A 49 -16.44 -10.85 9.37
N ASP A 50 -17.71 -10.94 9.78
CA ASP A 50 -18.05 -11.26 11.18
C ASP A 50 -17.68 -12.69 11.59
N ASP A 51 -17.58 -13.59 10.60
CA ASP A 51 -17.19 -14.98 10.80
C ASP A 51 -15.66 -15.18 10.81
N LEU A 52 -14.89 -14.15 10.47
CA LEU A 52 -13.44 -14.25 10.36
C LEU A 52 -12.73 -13.22 11.25
N VAL A 53 -12.00 -13.72 12.24
CA VAL A 53 -11.27 -12.94 13.26
C VAL A 53 -12.09 -11.83 13.97
N PRO A 54 -13.32 -12.12 14.48
CA PRO A 54 -14.20 -11.10 15.06
C PRO A 54 -13.61 -10.38 16.28
N ALA A 55 -12.75 -11.04 17.04
CA ALA A 55 -12.05 -10.43 18.16
C ALA A 55 -11.03 -9.37 17.69
N ASP A 56 -10.27 -9.65 16.63
CA ASP A 56 -9.32 -8.69 16.06
C ASP A 56 -10.05 -7.46 15.54
N LYS A 57 -11.19 -7.62 14.84
CA LYS A 57 -12.02 -6.49 14.38
C LYS A 57 -12.36 -5.51 15.52
N LYS A 58 -12.79 -6.03 16.67
CA LYS A 58 -13.12 -5.21 17.85
C LYS A 58 -11.88 -4.60 18.51
N ILE A 59 -10.82 -5.38 18.68
CA ILE A 59 -9.57 -4.92 19.31
C ILE A 59 -8.89 -3.87 18.44
N TYR A 60 -8.86 -4.05 17.12
CA TYR A 60 -8.30 -3.11 16.16
C TYR A 60 -9.02 -1.76 16.20
N ALA A 61 -10.36 -1.78 16.18
CA ALA A 61 -11.17 -0.58 16.32
C ALA A 61 -10.92 0.15 17.66
N LEU A 62 -10.70 -0.58 18.76
CA LEU A 62 -10.36 0.03 20.05
C LEU A 62 -8.96 0.63 20.04
N ARG A 63 -7.97 -0.10 19.52
CA ARG A 63 -6.56 0.32 19.49
C ARG A 63 -6.37 1.66 18.79
N ASP A 64 -7.12 1.85 17.72
CA ASP A 64 -7.14 3.06 16.91
C ASP A 64 -7.48 4.32 17.72
N VAL A 65 -8.47 4.23 18.60
CA VAL A 65 -8.94 5.38 19.39
C VAL A 65 -8.30 5.48 20.77
N THR A 66 -7.41 4.55 21.13
CA THR A 66 -6.72 4.54 22.44
C THR A 66 -5.21 4.73 22.36
N ALA A 67 -4.67 5.09 21.19
CA ALA A 67 -3.22 5.24 20.98
C ALA A 67 -2.41 3.98 21.33
N THR A 68 -2.97 2.79 21.10
CA THR A 68 -2.32 1.48 21.36
C THR A 68 -2.08 0.68 20.08
N VAL A 69 -2.12 1.34 18.92
CA VAL A 69 -1.78 0.73 17.63
C VAL A 69 -0.32 0.29 17.60
N GLU A 70 0.60 1.16 18.02
CA GLU A 70 2.07 0.98 17.95
C GLU A 70 2.64 0.05 19.04
N ASN A 71 1.93 -1.04 19.36
CA ASN A 71 2.40 -2.10 20.26
C ASN A 71 2.78 -3.35 19.46
N PRO A 72 4.04 -3.83 19.49
CA PRO A 72 4.48 -4.98 18.71
C PRO A 72 3.65 -6.25 18.92
N GLY A 73 3.28 -6.57 20.17
CA GLY A 73 2.48 -7.77 20.46
C GLY A 73 1.07 -7.70 19.87
N LEU A 74 0.41 -6.53 19.95
CA LEU A 74 -0.90 -6.33 19.34
C LEU A 74 -0.83 -6.28 17.80
N ILE A 75 0.27 -5.76 17.24
CA ILE A 75 0.53 -5.80 15.79
C ILE A 75 0.69 -7.25 15.33
N THR A 76 1.55 -8.03 15.99
CA THR A 76 1.75 -9.46 15.68
C THR A 76 0.43 -10.22 15.77
N ALA A 77 -0.29 -10.12 16.88
CA ALA A 77 -1.55 -10.84 17.08
C ALA A 77 -2.59 -10.47 16.02
N SER A 78 -2.69 -9.18 15.68
CA SER A 78 -3.61 -8.71 14.64
C SER A 78 -3.23 -9.25 13.27
N ILE A 79 -1.98 -9.08 12.83
CA ILE A 79 -1.54 -9.55 11.50
C ILE A 79 -1.69 -11.08 11.40
N MET A 80 -1.14 -11.82 12.36
CA MET A 80 -1.06 -13.27 12.29
C MET A 80 -2.43 -13.94 12.44
N SER A 81 -3.33 -13.45 13.29
CA SER A 81 -4.67 -14.04 13.43
C SER A 81 -5.42 -14.11 12.10
N LYS A 82 -5.33 -13.05 11.28
CA LYS A 82 -5.90 -13.03 9.91
C LYS A 82 -5.24 -14.04 8.99
N LYS A 83 -3.90 -14.03 8.92
CA LYS A 83 -3.14 -14.90 8.00
C LYS A 83 -3.22 -16.38 8.38
N ILE A 84 -3.39 -16.69 9.66
CA ILE A 84 -3.66 -18.05 10.15
C ILE A 84 -5.08 -18.46 9.76
N ALA A 85 -6.07 -17.58 9.97
CA ALA A 85 -7.46 -17.86 9.62
C ALA A 85 -7.70 -18.05 8.11
N GLU A 86 -6.90 -17.38 7.27
CA GLU A 86 -6.84 -17.61 5.81
C GLU A 86 -6.35 -19.02 5.43
N GLY A 87 -5.73 -19.77 6.34
CA GLY A 87 -5.12 -21.07 6.06
C GLY A 87 -3.84 -20.99 5.23
N ALA A 88 -3.23 -19.81 5.09
CA ALA A 88 -2.02 -19.62 4.31
C ALA A 88 -0.86 -20.44 4.88
N LYS A 89 -0.12 -21.18 4.04
CA LYS A 89 1.06 -21.95 4.46
C LYS A 89 2.38 -21.21 4.25
N TYR A 90 2.40 -20.30 3.29
CA TYR A 90 3.55 -19.51 2.91
C TYR A 90 3.14 -18.04 2.97
N LEU A 91 3.88 -17.23 3.72
CA LEU A 91 3.57 -15.84 3.94
C LEU A 91 4.83 -15.00 3.75
N VAL A 92 4.74 -13.97 2.90
CA VAL A 92 5.74 -12.91 2.83
C VAL A 92 5.14 -11.65 3.43
N ILE A 93 5.84 -11.05 4.38
CA ILE A 93 5.42 -9.83 5.06
C ILE A 93 6.32 -8.69 4.62
N ASP A 94 5.70 -7.67 4.04
CA ASP A 94 6.33 -6.37 3.78
C ASP A 94 6.29 -5.52 5.04
N LEU A 95 7.42 -5.42 5.74
CA LEU A 95 7.53 -4.67 6.99
C LEU A 95 8.18 -3.32 6.71
N LYS A 96 7.33 -2.30 6.68
CA LYS A 96 7.71 -0.90 6.41
C LYS A 96 8.57 -0.32 7.54
N VAL A 97 9.59 0.43 7.17
CA VAL A 97 10.51 1.12 8.10
C VAL A 97 10.71 2.56 7.67
N GLY A 98 10.61 3.51 8.61
CA GLY A 98 10.87 4.93 8.37
C GLY A 98 9.70 5.85 8.70
N SER A 99 9.75 7.10 8.20
CA SER A 99 8.87 8.21 8.61
C SER A 99 7.38 7.92 8.41
N GLY A 100 6.99 7.19 7.37
CA GLY A 100 5.60 6.79 7.10
C GLY A 100 5.19 5.47 7.74
N ALA A 101 6.12 4.74 8.35
CA ALA A 101 5.83 3.44 8.95
C ALA A 101 5.39 3.54 10.42
N PHE A 102 4.87 2.44 10.95
CA PHE A 102 4.74 2.24 12.39
C PHE A 102 6.09 1.95 13.05
N MET A 103 7.00 1.29 12.33
CA MET A 103 8.34 0.99 12.82
C MET A 103 9.31 2.11 12.41
N PRO A 104 9.83 2.90 13.36
CA PRO A 104 10.64 4.07 13.04
C PRO A 104 12.04 3.72 12.53
N ASN A 105 12.56 2.53 12.87
CA ASN A 105 13.91 2.09 12.54
C ASN A 105 14.00 0.56 12.39
N LEU A 106 15.14 0.09 11.86
CA LEU A 106 15.37 -1.33 11.60
C LEU A 106 15.43 -2.19 12.87
N GLU A 107 15.94 -1.66 13.98
CA GLU A 107 16.01 -2.37 15.26
C GLU A 107 14.62 -2.77 15.75
N ARG A 108 13.68 -1.81 15.80
CA ARG A 108 12.28 -2.07 16.18
C ARG A 108 11.56 -2.95 15.16
N ALA A 109 11.90 -2.80 13.89
CA ALA A 109 11.40 -3.67 12.83
C ALA A 109 11.84 -5.13 13.00
N GLN A 110 13.09 -5.37 13.42
CA GLN A 110 13.61 -6.71 13.69
C GLN A 110 12.92 -7.36 14.90
N GLU A 111 12.62 -6.61 15.96
CA GLU A 111 11.83 -7.11 17.10
C GLU A 111 10.44 -7.59 16.66
N LEU A 112 9.76 -6.79 15.83
CA LEU A 112 8.45 -7.17 15.29
C LEU A 112 8.55 -8.36 14.33
N ALA A 113 9.55 -8.37 13.45
CA ALA A 113 9.79 -9.47 12.52
C ALA A 113 10.01 -10.80 13.25
N HIS A 114 10.82 -10.80 14.32
CA HIS A 114 11.03 -11.96 15.17
C HIS A 114 9.68 -12.50 15.70
N SER A 115 8.86 -11.62 16.28
CA SER A 115 7.55 -11.99 16.82
C SER A 115 6.61 -12.58 15.76
N LEU A 116 6.58 -12.00 14.55
CA LEU A 116 5.78 -12.49 13.42
C LEU A 116 6.23 -13.87 12.96
N VAL A 117 7.54 -14.08 12.79
CA VAL A 117 8.12 -15.34 12.32
C VAL A 117 7.94 -16.45 13.35
N GLU A 118 8.23 -16.20 14.63
CA GLU A 118 8.01 -17.18 15.71
C GLU A 118 6.53 -17.59 15.82
N THR A 119 5.63 -16.60 15.76
CA THR A 119 4.19 -16.88 15.78
C THR A 119 3.78 -17.72 14.58
N GLY A 120 4.15 -17.33 13.36
CA GLY A 120 3.81 -18.13 12.16
C GLY A 120 4.34 -19.56 12.24
N ARG A 121 5.58 -19.73 12.72
CA ARG A 121 6.19 -21.06 12.89
C ARG A 121 5.41 -21.94 13.88
N SER A 122 4.90 -21.38 14.96
CA SER A 122 4.05 -22.11 15.93
C SER A 122 2.69 -22.56 15.36
N PHE A 123 2.27 -22.02 14.20
CA PHE A 123 1.05 -22.39 13.47
C PHE A 123 1.36 -23.08 12.13
N ASP A 124 2.56 -23.66 11.99
CA ASP A 124 3.02 -24.36 10.78
C ASP A 124 2.97 -23.50 9.50
N GLN A 125 3.18 -22.19 9.64
CA GLN A 125 3.36 -21.26 8.52
C GLN A 125 4.85 -20.99 8.30
N LYS A 126 5.27 -20.98 7.05
CA LYS A 126 6.58 -20.43 6.68
C LYS A 126 6.40 -18.94 6.43
N VAL A 127 7.11 -18.12 7.20
CA VAL A 127 7.01 -16.66 7.13
C VAL A 127 8.36 -16.09 6.72
N GLN A 128 8.37 -15.25 5.69
CA GLN A 128 9.52 -14.45 5.29
C GLN A 128 9.18 -12.97 5.49
N VAL A 129 10.01 -12.24 6.23
CA VAL A 129 9.84 -10.78 6.39
C VAL A 129 10.86 -10.05 5.51
N VAL A 130 10.39 -9.07 4.76
CA VAL A 130 11.21 -8.15 3.95
C VAL A 130 11.07 -6.75 4.55
N PHE A 131 12.19 -6.12 4.88
CA PHE A 131 12.20 -4.74 5.36
C PHE A 131 12.23 -3.78 4.18
N THR A 132 11.26 -2.87 4.09
CA THR A 132 11.20 -1.90 2.99
C THR A 132 11.08 -0.47 3.50
N ASN A 133 11.68 0.45 2.75
CA ASN A 133 11.76 1.86 3.10
C ASN A 133 10.39 2.54 2.90
N MET A 134 9.99 3.35 3.89
CA MET A 134 8.78 4.15 3.88
C MET A 134 9.06 5.61 4.31
N ASN A 135 10.27 6.10 4.06
CA ASN A 135 10.64 7.50 4.23
C ASN A 135 10.08 8.38 3.11
N SER A 136 9.78 7.81 1.95
CA SER A 136 9.06 8.47 0.86
C SER A 136 7.81 7.66 0.52
N PRO A 137 6.70 8.28 0.10
CA PRO A 137 5.57 7.54 -0.46
C PRO A 137 6.04 6.68 -1.63
N LEU A 138 5.63 5.42 -1.65
CA LEU A 138 5.93 4.47 -2.73
C LEU A 138 5.17 4.85 -4.01
N GLY A 139 5.83 4.74 -5.16
CA GLY A 139 5.23 5.11 -6.43
C GLY A 139 5.09 6.63 -6.54
N ARG A 140 4.19 7.18 -7.36
CA ARG A 140 3.94 8.64 -7.37
C ARG A 140 2.55 8.99 -6.86
N ALA A 141 1.60 8.06 -6.89
CA ALA A 141 0.24 8.30 -6.46
C ALA A 141 0.07 8.02 -4.95
N VAL A 142 -0.63 8.92 -4.25
CA VAL A 142 -1.07 8.69 -2.86
C VAL A 142 -2.56 9.05 -2.76
N GLY A 143 -3.40 8.06 -2.55
CA GLY A 143 -4.86 8.20 -2.59
C GLY A 143 -5.57 6.88 -2.90
N ASN A 144 -6.77 6.96 -3.46
CA ASN A 144 -7.55 5.76 -3.78
C ASN A 144 -7.56 5.48 -5.29
N ALA A 145 -8.28 6.29 -6.08
CA ALA A 145 -8.43 6.05 -7.52
C ALA A 145 -7.09 6.11 -8.26
N ILE A 146 -6.26 7.10 -7.93
CA ILE A 146 -4.97 7.30 -8.58
C ILE A 146 -3.94 6.22 -8.25
N GLU A 147 -4.03 5.58 -7.09
CA GLU A 147 -3.20 4.43 -6.75
C GLU A 147 -3.69 3.16 -7.45
N THR A 148 -5.00 2.98 -7.59
CA THR A 148 -5.57 1.91 -8.41
C THR A 148 -5.15 2.05 -9.88
N ALA A 149 -5.17 3.26 -10.42
CA ALA A 149 -4.67 3.54 -11.78
C ALA A 149 -3.17 3.22 -11.90
N GLU A 150 -2.34 3.60 -10.92
CA GLU A 150 -0.91 3.30 -10.92
C GLU A 150 -0.64 1.78 -10.84
N ALA A 151 -1.44 1.04 -10.09
CA ALA A 151 -1.37 -0.42 -10.07
C ALA A 151 -1.76 -1.06 -11.42
N ILE A 152 -2.75 -0.51 -12.12
CA ILE A 152 -3.11 -0.97 -13.48
C ILE A 152 -1.96 -0.66 -14.46
N GLU A 153 -1.36 0.53 -14.38
CA GLU A 153 -0.18 0.89 -15.17
C GLU A 153 1.01 -0.04 -14.92
N TYR A 154 1.26 -0.43 -13.66
CA TYR A 154 2.25 -1.46 -13.33
C TYR A 154 1.97 -2.76 -14.10
N LEU A 155 0.73 -3.24 -14.07
CA LEU A 155 0.32 -4.49 -14.73
C LEU A 155 0.38 -4.42 -16.25
N LYS A 156 0.31 -3.21 -16.83
CA LYS A 156 0.56 -2.93 -18.25
C LYS A 156 2.06 -2.86 -18.61
N GLY A 157 2.95 -2.94 -17.63
CA GLY A 157 4.40 -2.82 -17.81
C GLY A 157 4.96 -1.41 -17.63
N ASN A 158 4.13 -0.44 -17.26
CA ASN A 158 4.54 0.96 -17.01
C ASN A 158 4.86 1.20 -15.53
N TYR A 159 5.63 0.29 -14.93
CA TYR A 159 5.98 0.35 -13.51
C TYR A 159 7.02 1.44 -13.19
N LEU A 160 6.98 1.95 -11.96
CA LEU A 160 8.00 2.88 -11.44
C LEU A 160 9.14 2.10 -10.77
N PRO A 161 10.38 2.62 -10.74
CA PRO A 161 11.54 1.88 -10.22
C PRO A 161 11.36 1.31 -8.82
N ASP A 162 10.73 2.07 -7.91
CA ASP A 162 10.50 1.70 -6.52
C ASP A 162 9.39 0.64 -6.38
N THR A 163 8.25 0.83 -7.06
CA THR A 163 7.15 -0.15 -7.11
C THR A 163 7.60 -1.47 -7.74
N TYR A 164 8.43 -1.41 -8.80
CA TYR A 164 9.06 -2.57 -9.41
C TYR A 164 9.96 -3.31 -8.44
N ALA A 165 10.87 -2.61 -7.76
CA ALA A 165 11.80 -3.22 -6.83
C ALA A 165 11.09 -3.92 -5.67
N ILE A 166 10.11 -3.28 -5.03
CA ILE A 166 9.33 -3.88 -3.93
C ILE A 166 8.49 -5.06 -4.44
N THR A 167 7.69 -4.85 -5.49
CA THR A 167 6.78 -5.90 -5.97
C THR A 167 7.55 -7.13 -6.42
N THR A 168 8.62 -6.93 -7.19
CA THR A 168 9.50 -8.01 -7.65
C THR A 168 10.11 -8.75 -6.47
N LYS A 169 10.62 -8.03 -5.45
CA LYS A 169 11.20 -8.66 -4.27
C LYS A 169 10.18 -9.48 -3.49
N LEU A 170 9.00 -8.94 -3.22
CA LEU A 170 7.97 -9.63 -2.44
C LEU A 170 7.46 -10.87 -3.19
N VAL A 171 7.15 -10.74 -4.49
CA VAL A 171 6.64 -11.85 -5.30
C VAL A 171 7.72 -12.91 -5.52
N SER A 172 9.00 -12.53 -5.71
CA SER A 172 10.09 -13.51 -5.82
C SER A 172 10.21 -14.35 -4.56
N GLN A 173 10.15 -13.72 -3.38
CA GLN A 173 10.17 -14.44 -2.11
C GLN A 173 8.94 -15.34 -1.94
N MET A 174 7.75 -14.91 -2.38
CA MET A 174 6.55 -15.76 -2.32
C MET A 174 6.73 -17.03 -3.16
N LEU A 175 7.28 -16.89 -4.37
CA LEU A 175 7.49 -18.00 -5.29
C LEU A 175 8.57 -18.98 -4.79
N LEU A 176 9.66 -18.47 -4.23
CA LEU A 176 10.71 -19.27 -3.59
C LEU A 176 10.17 -20.02 -2.37
N LEU A 177 9.46 -19.32 -1.48
CA LEU A 177 8.93 -19.87 -0.25
C LEU A 177 7.91 -20.99 -0.51
N ALA A 178 7.13 -20.85 -1.58
CA ALA A 178 6.20 -21.86 -2.07
C ALA A 178 6.87 -23.01 -2.85
N GLY A 179 8.18 -22.94 -3.13
CA GLY A 179 8.93 -23.95 -3.87
C GLY A 179 8.63 -23.99 -5.38
N ILE A 180 8.07 -22.92 -5.94
CA ILE A 180 7.76 -22.81 -7.38
C ILE A 180 9.04 -22.59 -8.20
N TYR A 181 9.97 -21.82 -7.65
CA TYR A 181 11.32 -21.64 -8.18
C TYR A 181 12.34 -21.94 -7.09
N SER A 182 13.55 -22.34 -7.47
CA SER A 182 14.67 -22.54 -6.54
C SER A 182 15.57 -21.31 -6.44
N GLU A 183 15.61 -20.48 -7.49
CA GLU A 183 16.49 -19.32 -7.59
C GLU A 183 15.69 -18.02 -7.81
N GLU A 184 16.09 -16.95 -7.12
CA GLU A 184 15.40 -15.65 -7.22
C GLU A 184 15.40 -15.13 -8.66
N SER A 185 16.48 -15.34 -9.41
CA SER A 185 16.60 -14.91 -10.81
C SER A 185 15.56 -15.55 -11.74
N GLN A 186 15.18 -16.81 -11.49
CA GLN A 186 14.14 -17.51 -12.24
C GLN A 186 12.76 -16.91 -11.92
N ALA A 187 12.50 -16.65 -10.64
CA ALA A 187 11.26 -16.00 -10.20
C ALA A 187 11.11 -14.60 -10.79
N VAL A 188 12.18 -13.79 -10.78
CA VAL A 188 12.20 -12.44 -11.39
C VAL A 188 11.92 -12.51 -12.90
N THR A 189 12.55 -13.46 -13.59
CA THR A 189 12.30 -13.67 -15.03
C THR A 189 10.83 -13.98 -15.30
N ALA A 190 10.22 -14.88 -14.52
CA ALA A 190 8.83 -15.24 -14.66
C ALA A 190 7.86 -14.08 -14.35
N ILE A 191 8.15 -13.27 -13.32
CA ILE A 191 7.39 -12.06 -12.97
C ILE A 191 7.39 -11.09 -14.15
N ASN A 192 8.57 -10.81 -14.71
CA ASN A 192 8.70 -9.89 -15.83
C ASN A 192 7.98 -10.41 -17.08
N GLU A 193 8.04 -11.72 -17.33
CA GLU A 193 7.36 -12.34 -18.46
C GLU A 193 5.84 -12.18 -18.37
N VAL A 194 5.22 -12.44 -17.20
CA VAL A 194 3.75 -12.35 -17.06
C VAL A 194 3.21 -10.93 -17.12
N VAL A 195 4.03 -9.93 -16.76
CA VAL A 195 3.70 -8.51 -16.96
C VAL A 195 3.85 -8.16 -18.44
N ALA A 196 5.00 -8.48 -19.05
CA ALA A 196 5.30 -8.12 -20.43
C ALA A 196 4.34 -8.76 -21.46
N ASN A 197 3.86 -9.99 -21.20
CA ASN A 197 2.91 -10.67 -22.08
C ASN A 197 1.43 -10.42 -21.73
N GLY A 198 1.14 -9.55 -20.75
CA GLY A 198 -0.21 -9.13 -20.38
C GLY A 198 -1.01 -10.15 -19.54
N LYS A 199 -0.45 -11.32 -19.19
CA LYS A 199 -1.14 -12.31 -18.35
C LYS A 199 -1.48 -11.77 -16.96
N ALA A 200 -0.63 -10.94 -16.38
CA ALA A 200 -0.87 -10.32 -15.08
C ALA A 200 -2.09 -9.37 -15.12
N LEU A 201 -2.18 -8.54 -16.16
CA LEU A 201 -3.32 -7.63 -16.38
C LEU A 201 -4.60 -8.42 -16.65
N ALA A 202 -4.56 -9.43 -17.52
CA ALA A 202 -5.70 -10.30 -17.80
C ALA A 202 -6.20 -11.02 -16.54
N LYS A 203 -5.29 -11.41 -15.64
CA LYS A 203 -5.68 -12.00 -14.36
C LYS A 203 -6.38 -10.99 -13.47
N PHE A 204 -5.93 -9.74 -13.44
CA PHE A 204 -6.60 -8.69 -12.69
C PHE A 204 -7.99 -8.38 -13.24
N GLU A 205 -8.16 -8.35 -14.58
CA GLU A 205 -9.47 -8.22 -15.23
C GLU A 205 -10.44 -9.34 -14.79
N GLU A 206 -9.97 -10.59 -14.80
CA GLU A 206 -10.75 -11.75 -14.34
C GLU A 206 -11.23 -11.56 -12.90
N ILE A 207 -10.36 -11.06 -12.00
CA ILE A 207 -10.71 -10.80 -10.59
C ILE A 207 -11.69 -9.64 -10.44
N ILE A 208 -11.52 -8.56 -11.21
CA ILE A 208 -12.48 -7.45 -11.24
C ILE A 208 -13.87 -7.98 -11.59
N ILE A 209 -13.99 -8.76 -12.66
CA ILE A 209 -15.27 -9.34 -13.09
C ILE A 209 -15.82 -10.32 -12.05
N ALA A 210 -14.97 -11.21 -11.52
CA ALA A 210 -15.37 -12.21 -10.52
C ALA A 210 -15.90 -11.56 -9.23
N GLN A 211 -15.42 -10.36 -8.91
CA GLN A 211 -15.85 -9.59 -7.74
C GLN A 211 -16.80 -8.44 -8.10
N ASN A 212 -17.55 -8.55 -9.20
CA ASN A 212 -18.61 -7.62 -9.66
C ASN A 212 -18.15 -6.20 -10.05
N GLY A 213 -16.85 -5.96 -10.13
CA GLY A 213 -16.30 -4.69 -10.59
C GLY A 213 -16.40 -4.49 -12.11
N ASN A 214 -16.34 -3.25 -12.54
CA ASN A 214 -16.36 -2.86 -13.94
C ASN A 214 -14.95 -2.94 -14.58
N PRO A 215 -14.67 -3.90 -15.48
CA PRO A 215 -13.34 -4.06 -16.08
C PRO A 215 -12.95 -2.91 -17.03
N LYS A 216 -13.89 -2.05 -17.44
CA LYS A 216 -13.57 -0.90 -18.30
C LYS A 216 -12.61 0.10 -17.66
N VAL A 217 -12.43 0.04 -16.33
CA VAL A 217 -11.40 0.81 -15.62
C VAL A 217 -9.99 0.50 -16.12
N LEU A 218 -9.77 -0.65 -16.77
CA LEU A 218 -8.46 -1.00 -17.34
C LEU A 218 -8.12 -0.11 -18.54
N ASP A 219 -9.11 0.48 -19.21
CA ASP A 219 -8.91 1.37 -20.37
C ASP A 219 -9.24 2.84 -20.06
N ASP A 220 -10.18 3.09 -19.14
CA ASP A 220 -10.64 4.43 -18.77
C ASP A 220 -10.59 4.65 -17.25
N TYR A 221 -9.53 5.32 -16.78
CA TYR A 221 -9.33 5.63 -15.36
C TYR A 221 -10.28 6.69 -14.82
N SER A 222 -10.99 7.44 -15.67
CA SER A 222 -11.99 8.41 -15.18
C SER A 222 -13.14 7.72 -14.43
N LEU A 223 -13.36 6.43 -14.69
CA LEU A 223 -14.33 5.58 -14.01
C LEU A 223 -13.98 5.30 -12.54
N LEU A 224 -12.70 5.44 -12.15
CA LEU A 224 -12.25 5.22 -10.77
C LEU A 224 -12.60 6.39 -9.83
N GLY A 225 -12.90 7.56 -10.41
CA GLY A 225 -13.17 8.79 -9.68
C GLY A 225 -12.23 9.92 -10.10
N THR A 226 -12.74 11.15 -10.06
CA THR A 226 -12.00 12.35 -10.46
C THR A 226 -12.12 13.45 -9.42
N ALA A 227 -11.15 14.35 -9.43
CA ALA A 227 -11.17 15.57 -8.62
C ALA A 227 -11.26 16.80 -9.52
N LYS A 228 -12.09 17.75 -9.12
CA LYS A 228 -12.28 19.02 -9.84
C LYS A 228 -11.05 19.91 -9.81
N TYR A 229 -10.35 19.98 -8.68
CA TYR A 229 -9.23 20.89 -8.46
C TYR A 229 -7.91 20.14 -8.43
N GLN A 230 -6.93 20.71 -9.13
CA GLN A 230 -5.53 20.29 -9.11
C GLN A 230 -4.71 21.43 -8.53
N ILE A 231 -4.19 21.26 -7.31
CA ILE A 231 -3.48 22.30 -6.57
C ILE A 231 -1.99 21.94 -6.53
N PRO A 232 -1.09 22.77 -7.08
CA PRO A 232 0.34 22.46 -7.09
C PRO A 232 0.94 22.57 -5.69
N VAL A 233 1.76 21.59 -5.34
CA VAL A 233 2.65 21.61 -4.18
C VAL A 233 3.96 22.23 -4.62
N LYS A 234 4.36 23.34 -3.99
CA LYS A 234 5.54 24.12 -4.38
C LYS A 234 6.71 23.84 -3.43
N ALA A 235 7.92 23.71 -3.99
CA ALA A 235 9.13 23.59 -3.19
C ALA A 235 9.36 24.90 -2.39
N PRO A 236 9.57 24.83 -1.07
CA PRO A 236 9.77 26.02 -0.23
C PRO A 236 11.16 26.65 -0.40
N ALA A 237 12.12 25.94 -0.99
CA ALA A 237 13.49 26.39 -1.21
C ALA A 237 14.14 25.64 -2.39
N SER A 238 15.30 26.11 -2.85
CA SER A 238 16.14 25.39 -3.80
C SER A 238 17.13 24.47 -3.07
N GLY A 239 17.42 23.29 -3.63
CA GLY A 239 18.38 22.34 -3.05
C GLY A 239 18.03 20.89 -3.41
N TRP A 240 18.39 19.96 -2.53
CA TRP A 240 18.08 18.53 -2.66
C TRP A 240 17.09 18.10 -1.59
N ILE A 241 16.10 17.30 -1.95
CA ILE A 241 15.16 16.75 -0.98
C ILE A 241 15.91 15.77 -0.09
N GLU A 242 16.08 16.13 1.17
CA GLU A 242 16.82 15.35 2.15
C GLU A 242 15.90 14.38 2.90
N GLN A 243 14.69 14.84 3.23
CA GLN A 243 13.69 14.05 3.96
C GLN A 243 12.28 14.39 3.51
N ILE A 244 11.41 13.40 3.60
CA ILE A 244 9.97 13.53 3.45
C ILE A 244 9.32 12.95 4.71
N ASP A 245 8.51 13.73 5.41
CA ASP A 245 7.66 13.22 6.48
C ASP A 245 6.40 12.58 5.87
N SER A 246 6.50 11.28 5.55
CA SER A 246 5.42 10.54 4.90
C SER A 246 4.18 10.40 5.79
N ARG A 247 4.34 10.46 7.13
CA ARG A 247 3.21 10.49 8.07
C ARG A 247 2.47 11.81 7.98
N ALA A 248 3.18 12.94 7.94
CA ALA A 248 2.57 14.25 7.72
C ALA A 248 1.86 14.35 6.35
N VAL A 249 2.45 13.77 5.30
CA VAL A 249 1.81 13.67 3.97
C VAL A 249 0.47 12.92 4.06
N GLY A 250 0.46 11.74 4.70
CA GLY A 250 -0.77 10.96 4.87
C GLY A 250 -1.86 11.76 5.59
N TYR A 251 -1.53 12.41 6.71
CA TYR A 251 -2.49 13.25 7.45
C TYR A 251 -2.96 14.50 6.66
N ALA A 252 -2.10 15.09 5.84
CA ALA A 252 -2.50 16.18 4.96
C ALA A 252 -3.56 15.72 3.95
N LEU A 253 -3.44 14.50 3.43
CA LEU A 253 -4.38 13.93 2.46
C LEU A 253 -5.70 13.48 3.07
N VAL A 254 -5.74 13.15 4.36
CA VAL A 254 -7.01 12.93 5.06
C VAL A 254 -7.90 14.19 5.03
N ARG A 255 -7.31 15.40 5.01
CA ARG A 255 -8.08 16.66 4.93
C ARG A 255 -8.86 16.81 3.63
N VAL A 256 -8.40 16.19 2.54
CA VAL A 256 -9.12 16.16 1.25
C VAL A 256 -9.98 14.90 1.10
N LYS A 257 -10.19 14.14 2.18
CA LYS A 257 -10.97 12.89 2.22
C LYS A 257 -10.35 11.75 1.40
N ALA A 258 -9.03 11.77 1.16
CA ALA A 258 -8.32 10.64 0.55
C ALA A 258 -8.04 9.49 1.55
N GLY A 259 -8.24 9.74 2.85
CA GLY A 259 -8.11 8.77 3.93
C GLY A 259 -9.11 9.07 5.06
N ARG A 260 -9.11 8.24 6.11
CA ARG A 260 -10.04 8.36 7.24
C ARG A 260 -9.33 8.80 8.52
N MET A 261 -9.96 9.70 9.27
CA MET A 261 -9.63 9.91 10.69
C MET A 261 -10.41 8.95 11.58
N LYS A 262 -11.64 8.59 11.17
CA LYS A 262 -12.52 7.66 11.87
C LYS A 262 -13.09 6.65 10.88
N VAL A 263 -13.39 5.45 11.36
CA VAL A 263 -13.95 4.35 10.54
C VAL A 263 -15.21 4.76 9.76
N THR A 264 -16.01 5.69 10.29
CA THR A 264 -17.25 6.17 9.66
C THR A 264 -17.07 7.26 8.61
N ASP A 265 -15.84 7.76 8.40
CA ASP A 265 -15.59 8.84 7.46
C ASP A 265 -15.84 8.37 6.01
N ILE A 266 -16.53 9.21 5.25
CA ILE A 266 -16.79 8.99 3.82
C ILE A 266 -15.59 9.50 3.02
N LEU A 267 -15.00 8.61 2.24
CA LEU A 267 -13.88 8.93 1.35
C LEU A 267 -14.35 9.61 0.07
N ASP A 268 -13.48 10.46 -0.47
CA ASP A 268 -13.55 10.92 -1.85
C ASP A 268 -12.59 10.06 -2.69
N PRO A 269 -13.08 9.19 -3.59
CA PRO A 269 -12.23 8.29 -4.35
C PRO A 269 -11.26 9.04 -5.28
N GLY A 270 -11.66 10.23 -5.77
CA GLY A 270 -10.85 11.06 -6.66
C GLY A 270 -9.82 11.94 -5.96
N ALA A 271 -9.89 12.06 -4.63
CA ALA A 271 -8.94 12.85 -3.86
C ALA A 271 -7.63 12.11 -3.59
N GLY A 272 -6.53 12.87 -3.50
CA GLY A 272 -5.19 12.33 -3.30
C GLY A 272 -4.11 13.32 -3.69
N ALA A 273 -2.90 12.85 -3.97
CA ALA A 273 -1.86 13.63 -4.60
C ALA A 273 -0.96 12.79 -5.51
N TYR A 274 -0.46 13.41 -6.57
CA TYR A 274 0.72 12.95 -7.29
C TYR A 274 1.96 13.60 -6.69
N LEU A 275 2.90 12.81 -6.19
CA LEU A 275 4.14 13.23 -5.53
C LEU A 275 5.32 12.69 -6.32
N GLU A 276 5.74 13.48 -7.30
CA GLU A 276 6.73 13.08 -8.31
C GLU A 276 8.16 13.09 -7.76
N ARG A 277 8.47 13.97 -6.81
CA ARG A 277 9.82 14.15 -6.28
C ARG A 277 10.08 13.30 -5.05
N LYS A 278 11.25 12.66 -5.04
CA LYS A 278 11.74 11.71 -4.02
C LYS A 278 12.97 12.26 -3.29
N ILE A 279 13.33 11.61 -2.19
CA ILE A 279 14.58 11.90 -1.47
C ILE A 279 15.76 11.69 -2.42
N GLY A 280 16.64 12.69 -2.48
CA GLY A 280 17.78 12.77 -3.39
C GLY A 280 17.55 13.61 -4.64
N ASP A 281 16.30 13.93 -4.99
CA ASP A 281 16.00 14.78 -6.14
C ASP A 281 16.38 16.25 -5.88
N GLN A 282 16.92 16.89 -6.90
CA GLN A 282 17.16 18.33 -6.89
C GLN A 282 15.88 19.09 -7.28
N VAL A 283 15.61 20.19 -6.59
CA VAL A 283 14.45 21.08 -6.81
C VAL A 283 14.85 22.54 -6.72
N ARG A 284 14.06 23.41 -7.35
CA ARG A 284 14.18 24.88 -7.25
C ARG A 284 13.02 25.45 -6.45
N GLU A 285 13.28 26.55 -5.74
CA GLU A 285 12.24 27.29 -5.04
C GLU A 285 11.08 27.65 -6.00
N GLY A 286 9.84 27.38 -5.58
CA GLY A 286 8.64 27.62 -6.39
C GLY A 286 8.37 26.58 -7.49
N GLU A 287 9.27 25.60 -7.68
CA GLU A 287 9.03 24.45 -8.57
C GLU A 287 7.88 23.59 -8.05
N THR A 288 7.07 23.02 -8.95
CA THR A 288 6.03 22.06 -8.57
C THR A 288 6.69 20.71 -8.27
N ILE A 289 6.57 20.25 -7.02
CA ILE A 289 7.12 18.95 -6.56
C ILE A 289 6.05 17.86 -6.47
N GLY A 290 4.78 18.25 -6.60
CA GLY A 290 3.62 17.38 -6.61
C GLY A 290 2.34 18.17 -6.85
N THR A 291 1.21 17.47 -6.93
CA THR A 291 -0.10 18.06 -7.18
C THR A 291 -1.14 17.38 -6.30
N VAL A 292 -1.86 18.15 -5.50
CA VAL A 292 -3.02 17.68 -4.72
C VAL A 292 -4.26 17.68 -5.59
N LEU A 293 -5.00 16.57 -5.54
CA LEU A 293 -6.30 16.37 -6.16
C LEU A 293 -7.37 16.53 -5.08
N SER A 294 -8.32 17.44 -5.30
CA SER A 294 -9.43 17.64 -4.35
C SER A 294 -10.71 18.13 -5.03
N ASN A 295 -11.86 17.77 -4.46
CA ASN A 295 -13.15 18.36 -4.80
C ASN A 295 -13.52 19.56 -3.91
N ASP A 296 -12.66 19.93 -2.94
CA ASP A 296 -12.75 21.15 -2.15
C ASP A 296 -11.46 21.97 -2.33
N GLU A 297 -11.55 23.12 -2.98
CA GLU A 297 -10.40 23.96 -3.28
C GLU A 297 -9.67 24.46 -2.02
N SER A 298 -10.42 24.79 -0.96
CA SER A 298 -9.84 25.31 0.29
C SER A 298 -9.08 24.21 1.03
N ALA A 299 -9.70 23.03 1.15
CA ALA A 299 -9.04 21.86 1.72
C ALA A 299 -7.81 21.46 0.90
N GLY A 300 -7.92 21.49 -0.43
CA GLY A 300 -6.82 21.21 -1.35
C GLY A 300 -5.62 22.14 -1.17
N LYS A 301 -5.85 23.46 -1.04
CA LYS A 301 -4.79 24.44 -0.74
C LYS A 301 -4.12 24.17 0.60
N GLN A 302 -4.89 23.89 1.65
CA GLN A 302 -4.34 23.57 2.96
C GLN A 302 -3.51 22.28 2.94
N ALA A 303 -3.98 21.25 2.24
CA ALA A 303 -3.23 20.00 2.07
C ALA A 303 -1.94 20.23 1.28
N ALA A 304 -1.97 21.02 0.19
CA ALA A 304 -0.78 21.32 -0.59
C ALA A 304 0.28 22.06 0.24
N SER A 305 -0.11 23.04 1.05
CA SER A 305 0.81 23.72 1.99
C SER A 305 1.36 22.77 3.04
N ALA A 306 0.54 21.88 3.61
CA ALA A 306 0.98 20.91 4.60
C ALA A 306 1.96 19.87 4.00
N ILE A 307 1.72 19.42 2.77
CA ILE A 307 2.64 18.53 2.05
C ILE A 307 3.94 19.24 1.75
N ALA A 308 3.93 20.50 1.27
CA ALA A 308 5.17 21.25 1.04
C ALA A 308 6.02 21.36 2.32
N ALA A 309 5.39 21.55 3.48
CA ALA A 309 6.07 21.60 4.77
C ALA A 309 6.63 20.24 5.24
N ALA A 310 6.16 19.12 4.68
CA ALA A 310 6.68 17.79 4.97
C ALA A 310 7.99 17.47 4.24
N TYR A 311 8.40 18.31 3.27
CA TYR A 311 9.64 18.15 2.52
C TYR A 311 10.74 19.00 3.15
N ARG A 312 11.82 18.36 3.61
CA ARG A 312 13.03 19.07 4.04
C ARG A 312 14.03 19.11 2.90
N ILE A 313 14.47 20.31 2.55
CA ILE A 313 15.41 20.57 1.45
C ILE A 313 16.76 21.00 2.04
N SER A 314 17.82 20.30 1.64
CA SER A 314 19.20 20.59 2.03
C SER A 314 19.92 21.38 0.91
N PRO A 315 20.83 22.32 1.24
CA PRO A 315 21.71 22.95 0.26
C PRO A 315 22.80 21.99 -0.26
N GLU A 316 22.98 20.82 0.35
CA GLU A 316 23.94 19.81 -0.08
C GLU A 316 23.24 18.58 -0.67
N PRO A 317 23.87 17.85 -1.62
CA PRO A 317 23.31 16.62 -2.17
C PRO A 317 22.98 15.59 -1.09
N ALA A 318 21.72 15.14 -1.06
CA ALA A 318 21.29 13.99 -0.27
C ALA A 318 21.34 12.72 -1.13
N PRO A 319 21.90 11.60 -0.63
CA PRO A 319 21.87 10.35 -1.38
C PRO A 319 20.44 9.82 -1.49
N ALA A 320 20.11 9.25 -2.65
CA ALA A 320 18.91 8.45 -2.80
C ALA A 320 18.94 7.28 -1.80
N GLN A 321 17.78 6.93 -1.27
CA GLN A 321 17.67 5.85 -0.29
C GLN A 321 17.31 4.52 -0.96
N GLU A 322 17.87 3.44 -0.44
CA GLU A 322 17.48 2.09 -0.86
C GLU A 322 16.04 1.79 -0.46
N ILE A 323 15.34 1.09 -1.35
CA ILE A 323 13.94 0.71 -1.15
C ILE A 323 13.77 -0.61 -0.39
N ILE A 324 14.69 -1.55 -0.60
CA ILE A 324 14.79 -2.81 0.16
C ILE A 324 15.92 -2.63 1.18
N LEU A 325 15.59 -2.72 2.47
CA LEU A 325 16.55 -2.50 3.56
C LEU A 325 17.15 -3.79 4.10
N GLY A 326 16.61 -4.94 3.68
CA GLY A 326 17.06 -6.26 4.09
C GLY A 326 15.91 -7.22 4.29
N MET A 327 16.22 -8.38 4.85
CA MET A 327 15.26 -9.44 5.16
C MET A 327 15.53 -9.98 6.56
N TYR A 328 14.49 -10.43 7.24
CA TYR A 328 14.66 -11.18 8.47
C TYR A 328 14.95 -12.67 8.13
N PRO A 329 15.97 -13.28 8.74
CA PRO A 329 16.38 -14.65 8.44
C PRO A 329 15.39 -15.72 8.92
#